data_AF-A0A956EL10-F1
#
_entry.id   AF-A0A956EL10-F1
#
_cell.length_a   1.000
_cell.length_b   1.000
_cell.length_c   1.000
_cell.angle_alpha   90.00
_cell.angle_beta   90.00
_cell.angle_gamma   90.00
#
_symmetry.space_group_name_H-M   'P 1'
#
loop_
_entity.id
_entity.type
_entity.pdbx_description
1 polymer ?
#
loop_
_entity_poly.entity_id
_entity_poly.type
_entity_poly.pdbx_seq_one_letter_code
_entity_poly.pdbx_strand_id
1 'polypeptide(L)'
;MAKKAASAAAQSTTPAAESGTSEVKLRLPAEEKYAEELAYLAAQDADQKPFAWRLSPRMIRTFILGSTPQDKLDREIKQKFFGDSSLVERAIVTLASD
;
A
#
# COMPACT_ATOMS: atom_id res chain seq x y z
N MET A 1 -4.82 -61.79 -16.99
CA MET A 1 -5.77 -60.79 -17.52
C MET A 1 -5.15 -59.42 -17.30
N ALA A 2 -4.29 -58.91 -18.18
CA ALA A 2 -4.64 -58.13 -19.39
C ALA A 2 -5.64 -57.02 -19.04
N LYS A 3 -5.23 -55.78 -18.78
CA LYS A 3 -4.86 -54.69 -19.72
C LYS A 3 -4.75 -53.43 -18.81
N LYS A 4 -3.94 -52.38 -18.96
CA LYS A 4 -3.27 -51.69 -20.08
C LYS A 4 -2.33 -50.64 -19.44
N ALA A 5 -1.04 -50.65 -19.77
CA ALA A 5 -0.29 -49.60 -20.51
C ALA A 5 -0.29 -48.20 -19.85
N ALA A 6 0.87 -47.70 -19.40
CA ALA A 6 1.81 -46.87 -20.20
C ALA A 6 1.27 -45.44 -20.38
N SER A 7 1.98 -44.33 -20.30
CA SER A 7 3.39 -43.95 -20.21
C SER A 7 3.40 -42.41 -20.15
N ALA A 8 4.50 -41.82 -19.65
CA ALA A 8 5.00 -40.47 -19.99
C ALA A 8 4.15 -39.26 -19.54
N ALA A 9 4.67 -38.08 -19.24
CA ALA A 9 5.97 -37.49 -19.47
C ALA A 9 6.22 -36.43 -18.39
N ALA A 10 7.46 -36.35 -17.90
CA ALA A 10 7.98 -35.10 -17.38
C ALA A 10 8.05 -34.10 -18.54
N GLN A 11 7.28 -33.01 -18.44
CA GLN A 11 7.52 -31.79 -19.21
C GLN A 11 7.20 -30.60 -18.32
N SER A 12 8.26 -30.08 -17.70
CA SER A 12 8.41 -28.66 -17.44
C SER A 12 8.13 -27.90 -18.73
N THR A 13 7.10 -27.07 -18.75
CA THR A 13 6.96 -26.01 -19.75
C THR A 13 6.10 -24.90 -19.15
N THR A 14 6.78 -23.87 -18.65
CA THR A 14 6.29 -22.49 -18.66
C THR A 14 5.75 -22.13 -20.04
N PRO A 15 4.62 -21.41 -20.13
CA PRO A 15 4.51 -20.44 -21.20
C PRO A 15 4.10 -19.05 -20.70
N ALA A 16 4.80 -18.04 -21.23
CA ALA A 16 4.46 -16.61 -21.34
C ALA A 16 4.20 -15.89 -20.01
N ALA A 17 5.14 -15.17 -19.39
CA ALA A 17 5.92 -14.07 -19.96
C ALA A 17 5.10 -13.17 -20.88
N GLU A 18 4.02 -12.59 -20.34
CA GLU A 18 3.58 -11.28 -20.80
C GLU A 18 4.61 -10.26 -20.31
N SER A 19 5.56 -9.96 -21.20
CA SER A 19 6.39 -8.76 -21.14
C SER A 19 5.49 -7.54 -21.31
N GLY A 20 4.74 -7.19 -20.26
CA GLY A 20 4.34 -5.81 -20.06
C GLY A 20 5.64 -5.04 -19.87
N THR A 21 5.91 -4.09 -20.76
CA THR A 21 7.06 -3.19 -20.69
C THR A 21 7.36 -2.86 -19.24
N SER A 22 8.41 -3.46 -18.67
CA SER A 22 8.92 -3.08 -17.37
C SER A 22 9.45 -1.67 -17.57
N GLU A 23 8.55 -0.69 -17.50
CA GLU A 23 8.90 0.70 -17.31
C GLU A 23 9.87 0.65 -16.15
N VAL A 24 11.14 0.93 -16.43
CA VAL A 24 12.20 0.91 -15.43
C VAL A 24 11.92 2.10 -14.53
N LYS A 25 10.92 1.95 -13.64
CA LYS A 25 10.52 2.90 -12.62
C LYS A 25 11.66 2.92 -11.63
N LEU A 26 12.54 3.89 -11.81
CA LEU A 26 13.67 4.15 -10.91
C LEU A 26 13.20 4.32 -9.46
N ARG A 27 11.95 4.76 -9.25
CA ARG A 27 11.23 4.70 -7.98
C ARG A 27 9.77 4.36 -8.22
N LEU A 28 9.23 3.42 -7.45
CA LEU A 28 7.79 3.18 -7.41
C LEU A 28 7.09 4.37 -6.73
N PRO A 29 5.85 4.70 -7.17
CA PRO A 29 5.03 5.68 -6.48
C PRO A 29 4.65 5.18 -5.08
N ALA A 30 4.34 6.12 -4.18
CA ALA A 30 4.12 5.80 -2.76
C ALA A 30 2.89 4.91 -2.56
N GLU A 31 1.87 5.06 -3.39
CA GLU A 31 0.63 4.27 -3.35
C GLU A 31 0.88 2.80 -3.65
N GLU A 32 1.78 2.50 -4.59
CA GLU A 32 2.18 1.13 -4.92
C GLU A 32 3.16 0.59 -3.87
N LYS A 33 4.16 1.39 -3.48
CA LYS A 33 5.20 0.98 -2.52
C LYS A 33 4.65 0.66 -1.13
N TYR A 34 3.66 1.43 -0.66
CA TYR A 34 3.10 1.30 0.68
C TYR A 34 1.63 0.86 0.65
N ALA A 35 1.22 0.13 -0.39
CA ALA A 35 -0.15 -0.32 -0.59
C ALA A 35 -0.73 -1.05 0.65
N GLU A 36 0.06 -1.92 1.27
CA GLU A 36 -0.35 -2.66 2.47
C GLU A 36 -0.55 -1.77 3.70
N GLU A 37 0.33 -0.79 3.91
CA GLU A 37 0.20 0.15 5.03
C GLU A 37 -1.03 1.04 4.84
N LEU A 38 -1.26 1.52 3.61
CA LEU A 38 -2.42 2.34 3.27
C LEU A 38 -3.73 1.55 3.40
N ALA A 39 -3.74 0.28 2.99
CA ALA A 39 -4.90 -0.60 3.14
C ALA A 39 -5.21 -0.87 4.63
N TYR A 40 -4.17 -1.11 5.43
CA TYR A 40 -4.32 -1.27 6.89
C TYR A 40 -4.89 -0.01 7.54
N LEU A 41 -4.31 1.16 7.23
CA LEU A 41 -4.80 2.44 7.76
C LEU A 41 -6.24 2.69 7.34
N ALA A 42 -6.61 2.40 6.09
CA ALA A 42 -7.98 2.54 5.62
C ALA A 42 -8.97 1.63 6.34
N ALA A 43 -8.53 0.44 6.79
CA ALA A 43 -9.36 -0.49 7.55
C ALA A 43 -9.55 -0.05 9.02
N GLN A 44 -8.57 0.65 9.60
CA GLN A 44 -8.65 1.20 10.97
C GLN A 44 -9.28 2.60 11.02
N ASP A 45 -9.47 3.23 9.87
CA ASP A 45 -9.94 4.61 9.77
C ASP A 45 -11.43 4.75 10.10
N ALA A 46 -11.72 5.26 11.30
CA ALA A 46 -13.08 5.54 11.78
C ALA A 46 -13.48 7.03 11.67
N ASP A 47 -12.56 7.90 11.25
CA ASP A 47 -12.77 9.34 11.21
C ASP A 47 -13.48 9.80 9.92
N GLN A 48 -14.04 11.01 9.93
CA GLN A 48 -14.69 11.59 8.76
C GLN A 48 -13.68 11.85 7.62
N LYS A 49 -14.06 11.49 6.40
CA LYS A 49 -13.25 11.63 5.19
C LYS A 49 -13.80 12.80 4.35
N PRO A 50 -12.96 13.77 3.96
CA PRO A 50 -13.32 14.78 2.97
C PRO A 50 -13.73 14.17 1.64
N PHE A 51 -14.40 14.96 0.79
CA PHE A 51 -14.84 14.50 -0.53
C PHE A 51 -13.63 14.08 -1.38
N ALA A 52 -13.78 12.96 -2.09
CA ALA A 52 -12.72 12.33 -2.90
C ALA A 52 -11.50 11.78 -2.14
N TRP A 53 -11.54 11.68 -0.79
CA TRP A 53 -10.43 11.13 -0.01
C TRP A 53 -10.69 9.68 0.39
N ARG A 54 -9.63 8.85 0.34
CA ARG A 54 -9.68 7.44 0.77
C ARG A 54 -9.40 7.27 2.27
N LEU A 55 -8.67 8.23 2.84
CA LEU A 55 -8.22 8.25 4.24
C LEU A 55 -8.61 9.58 4.88
N SER A 56 -8.82 9.56 6.19
CA SER A 56 -9.02 10.76 6.99
C SER A 56 -7.72 11.55 7.14
N PRO A 57 -7.81 12.87 7.41
CA PRO A 57 -6.66 13.72 7.74
C PRO A 57 -5.73 13.11 8.79
N ARG A 58 -6.31 12.45 9.80
CA ARG A 58 -5.54 11.80 10.88
C ARG A 58 -4.74 10.62 10.36
N MET A 59 -5.35 9.71 9.59
CA MET A 59 -4.64 8.56 9.03
C MET A 59 -3.57 8.97 8.01
N ILE A 60 -3.79 10.05 7.24
CA ILE A 60 -2.77 10.60 6.34
C ILE A 60 -1.57 11.13 7.14
N ARG A 61 -1.82 11.87 8.23
CA ARG A 61 -0.76 12.34 9.13
C ARG A 61 0.05 11.17 9.68
N THR A 62 -0.62 10.13 10.18
CA THR A 62 0.03 8.91 10.70
C THR A 62 0.83 8.18 9.62
N PHE A 63 0.33 8.12 8.39
CA PHE A 63 1.07 7.54 7.26
C PHE A 63 2.41 8.25 7.01
N ILE A 64 2.42 9.58 7.06
CA ILE A 64 3.58 10.42 6.72
C ILE A 64 4.57 10.55 7.88
N LEU A 65 4.06 10.90 9.07
CA LEU A 65 4.86 11.18 10.27
C LEU A 65 5.16 9.92 11.10
N GLY A 66 4.51 8.80 10.78
CA GLY A 66 4.61 7.57 11.53
C GLY A 66 3.55 7.46 12.63
N SER A 67 3.36 6.24 13.11
CA SER A 67 2.45 5.94 14.21
C SER A 67 3.06 6.25 15.55
N THR A 68 2.23 6.73 16.46
CA THR A 68 2.52 6.93 17.87
C THR A 68 1.66 5.99 18.72
N PRO A 69 2.03 5.72 19.98
CA PRO A 69 1.18 4.93 20.89
C PRO A 69 -0.23 5.52 21.09
N GLN A 70 -0.42 6.82 20.82
CA GLN A 70 -1.71 7.49 20.94
C GLN A 70 -2.67 7.17 19.78
N ASP A 71 -2.14 6.71 18.64
CA ASP A 71 -2.95 6.36 17.47
C ASP A 71 -3.66 5.00 17.65
N LYS A 72 -3.28 4.21 18.66
CA LYS A 72 -3.90 2.92 19.03
C LYS A 72 -3.97 1.93 17.86
N LEU A 73 -2.93 1.90 17.04
CA LEU A 73 -2.78 0.95 15.94
C LEU A 73 -2.06 -0.31 16.43
N ASP A 74 -2.53 -1.47 15.99
CA ASP A 74 -1.88 -2.76 16.24
C ASP A 74 -0.55 -2.90 15.48
N ARG A 75 -0.39 -2.16 14.38
CA ARG A 75 0.80 -2.17 13.53
C ARG A 75 1.51 -0.83 13.58
N GLU A 76 2.83 -0.87 13.74
CA GLU A 76 3.68 0.30 13.62
C GLU A 76 3.78 0.77 12.16
N ILE A 77 3.54 2.06 11.93
CA ILE A 77 3.73 2.75 10.66
C ILE A 77 5.02 3.55 10.74
N LYS A 78 5.97 3.24 9.87
CA LYS A 78 7.27 3.92 9.84
C LYS A 78 7.11 5.35 9.33
N GLN A 79 7.80 6.27 9.98
CA GLN A 79 7.93 7.67 9.58
C GLN A 79 8.61 7.76 8.20
N LYS A 80 8.00 8.54 7.29
CA LYS A 80 8.46 8.74 5.91
C LYS A 80 8.98 10.14 5.68
N PHE A 81 8.54 11.10 6.50
CA PHE A 81 8.96 12.50 6.45
C PHE A 81 9.63 12.91 7.76
N PHE A 82 10.86 13.42 7.68
CA PHE A 82 11.70 13.78 8.83
C PHE A 82 11.89 15.29 9.02
N GLY A 83 11.02 16.12 8.42
CA GLY A 83 11.03 17.57 8.60
C GLY A 83 10.08 18.07 9.69
N ASP A 84 9.74 19.35 9.66
CA ASP A 84 8.76 19.96 10.57
C ASP A 84 7.36 19.36 10.36
N SER A 85 6.82 18.70 11.39
CA SER A 85 5.49 18.09 11.36
C SER A 85 4.38 19.10 11.09
N SER A 86 4.58 20.36 11.52
CA SER A 86 3.62 21.44 11.32
C SER A 86 3.38 21.74 9.85
N LEU A 87 4.40 21.54 8.99
CA LEU A 87 4.26 21.69 7.54
C LEU A 87 3.29 20.66 6.97
N VAL A 88 3.44 19.39 7.37
CA VAL A 88 2.57 18.29 6.94
C VAL A 88 1.15 18.52 7.42
N GLU A 89 0.98 18.89 8.68
CA GLU A 89 -0.34 19.14 9.28
C GLU A 89 -1.06 20.30 8.59
N ARG A 90 -0.37 21.43 8.34
CA ARG A 90 -0.96 22.56 7.62
C ARG A 90 -1.37 22.18 6.19
N ALA A 91 -0.54 21.43 5.47
CA ALA A 91 -0.88 20.97 4.13
C ALA A 91 -2.15 20.09 4.12
N ILE A 92 -2.26 19.18 5.09
CA ILE A 92 -3.44 18.33 5.26
C ILE A 92 -4.68 19.18 5.54
N VAL A 93 -4.60 20.15 6.47
CA VAL A 93 -5.75 21.00 6.83
C VAL A 93 -6.20 21.87 5.65
N THR A 94 -5.25 22.46 4.91
CA THR A 94 -5.57 23.26 3.72
C THR A 94 -6.32 22.42 2.68
N LEU A 95 -5.82 21.21 2.36
CA LEU A 95 -6.47 20.33 1.38
C LEU A 95 -7.80 19.75 1.87
N ALA A 96 -7.96 19.54 3.18
CA ALA A 96 -9.20 19.01 3.75
C ALA A 96 -10.31 20.06 3.85
N SER A 97 -9.96 21.35 3.73
CA SER A 97 -10.90 22.48 3.85
C SER A 97 -11.33 23.06 2.49
N ASP A 98 -10.68 22.65 1.40
CA ASP A 98 -11.04 23.01 0.01
C ASP A 98 -12.24 22.17 -0.46
#